data_AF-A0A1Z5LFX0-F1
#
_entry.id   AF-A0A1Z5LFX0-F1
#
_cell.length_a   1.000
_cell.length_b   1.000
_cell.length_c   1.000
_cell.angle_alpha   90.00
_cell.angle_beta   90.00
_cell.angle_gamma   90.00
#
_symmetry.space_group_name_H-M   'P 1'
#
loop_
_entity.id
_entity.type
_entity.pdbx_description
1 polymer ?
#
loop_
_entity_poly.entity_id
_entity_poly.type
_entity_poly.pdbx_seq_one_letter_code
_entity_poly.pdbx_strand_id
1 'polypeptide(L)'
;MVEAASTHVPHPSDSEPIRMYTTRNPCLVPSSFPRTHPYWNTLEFFQRLTNEALFFVFYYMEGTRAQYLAARALKKRSWRFHTKYMMWFQRHEEPKTITDEYEQVSVLYVHPLFCSIPFGSSSAGHLHLLRPRDVDGKA
;
A
#
# COMPACT_ATOMS: atom_id res chain seq x y z
N MET A 1 -30.01 10.09 -34.82
CA MET A 1 -28.70 10.37 -34.19
C MET A 1 -28.69 9.91 -32.73
N VAL A 2 -29.68 10.29 -31.90
CA VAL A 2 -29.76 9.86 -30.49
C VAL A 2 -29.93 8.34 -30.32
N GLU A 3 -30.79 7.70 -31.12
CA GLU A 3 -31.00 6.23 -31.07
C GLU A 3 -29.75 5.40 -31.40
N ALA A 4 -28.85 5.90 -32.25
CA ALA A 4 -27.58 5.21 -32.53
C ALA A 4 -26.54 5.44 -31.43
N ALA A 5 -26.65 6.54 -30.67
CA ALA A 5 -25.78 6.83 -29.54
C ALA A 5 -26.18 6.03 -28.28
N SER A 6 -27.46 5.69 -28.14
CA SER A 6 -27.96 4.94 -26.97
C SER A 6 -27.44 3.50 -26.91
N THR A 7 -27.09 2.89 -28.05
CA THR A 7 -26.48 1.55 -28.11
C THR A 7 -25.00 1.54 -27.70
N HIS A 8 -24.36 2.71 -27.66
CA HIS A 8 -22.94 2.89 -27.34
C HIS A 8 -22.76 3.98 -26.27
N VAL A 9 -23.45 3.81 -25.13
CA VAL A 9 -23.25 4.70 -23.99
C VAL A 9 -21.79 4.66 -23.51
N PRO A 10 -21.18 5.82 -23.20
CA PRO A 10 -19.81 5.86 -22.72
C PRO A 10 -19.69 5.07 -21.42
N HIS A 11 -18.66 4.24 -21.34
CA HIS A 11 -18.39 3.47 -20.15
C HIS A 11 -17.82 4.38 -19.06
N PRO A 12 -18.05 4.12 -17.76
CA PRO A 12 -17.42 4.89 -16.68
C PRO A 12 -15.89 4.94 -16.74
N SER A 13 -15.25 3.97 -17.41
CA SER A 13 -13.80 3.97 -17.64
C SER A 13 -13.34 5.00 -18.67
N ASP A 14 -14.19 5.43 -19.59
CA ASP A 14 -13.81 6.35 -20.67
C ASP A 14 -13.45 7.75 -20.13
N SER A 15 -13.92 8.06 -18.91
CA SER A 15 -13.61 9.31 -18.18
C SER A 15 -12.45 9.17 -17.19
N GLU A 16 -11.95 7.97 -16.94
CA GLU A 16 -10.87 7.71 -15.98
C GLU A 16 -9.55 7.43 -16.71
N PRO A 17 -8.39 7.76 -16.12
CA PRO A 17 -7.11 7.33 -16.69
C PRO A 17 -7.02 5.81 -16.77
N ILE A 18 -6.40 5.30 -17.84
CA ILE A 18 -6.19 3.86 -18.06
C ILE A 18 -5.46 3.27 -16.86
N ARG A 19 -6.03 2.21 -16.28
CA ARG A 19 -5.48 1.50 -15.12
C ARG A 19 -4.86 0.19 -15.57
N MET A 20 -3.56 0.00 -15.33
CA MET A 20 -2.84 -1.19 -15.80
C MET A 20 -3.22 -2.46 -15.01
N TYR A 21 -3.55 -2.32 -13.73
CA TYR A 21 -3.75 -3.47 -12.83
C TYR A 21 -5.20 -3.66 -12.35
N THR A 22 -6.10 -2.72 -12.64
CA THR A 22 -7.50 -2.80 -12.18
C THR A 22 -8.43 -2.33 -13.28
N THR A 23 -8.90 -3.28 -14.11
CA THR A 23 -9.91 -3.04 -15.13
C THR A 23 -11.29 -2.96 -14.48
N ARG A 24 -12.09 -1.95 -14.81
CA ARG A 24 -13.53 -1.96 -14.45
C ARG A 24 -14.23 -2.94 -15.39
N ASN A 25 -14.69 -4.06 -14.85
CA ASN A 25 -15.54 -5.02 -15.55
C ASN A 25 -16.93 -5.05 -14.89
N PRO A 26 -17.91 -4.26 -15.37
CA PRO A 26 -19.27 -4.32 -14.85
C PRO A 26 -19.85 -5.72 -15.07
N CYS A 27 -20.41 -6.30 -14.02
CA CYS A 27 -21.08 -7.59 -14.08
C CYS A 27 -22.46 -7.51 -13.43
N LEU A 28 -23.33 -8.46 -13.76
CA LEU A 28 -24.63 -8.60 -13.12
C LEU A 28 -24.43 -9.16 -11.72
N VAL A 29 -24.60 -8.30 -10.71
CA VAL A 29 -24.51 -8.69 -9.30
C VAL A 29 -25.94 -8.89 -8.76
N PRO A 30 -26.25 -10.05 -8.14
CA PRO A 30 -27.55 -10.31 -7.54
C PRO A 30 -27.91 -9.26 -6.46
N SER A 31 -29.21 -8.98 -6.29
CA SER A 31 -29.69 -7.96 -5.34
C SER A 31 -29.36 -8.27 -3.87
N SER A 32 -29.04 -9.51 -3.54
CA SER A 32 -28.65 -9.92 -2.19
C SER A 32 -27.25 -9.45 -1.79
N PHE A 33 -26.39 -9.09 -2.75
CA PHE A 33 -25.03 -8.63 -2.48
C PHE A 33 -24.96 -7.10 -2.31
N PRO A 34 -24.07 -6.61 -1.44
CA PRO A 34 -23.88 -5.18 -1.24
C PRO A 34 -23.31 -4.53 -2.51
N ARG A 35 -24.01 -3.52 -3.03
CA ARG A 35 -23.62 -2.80 -4.26
C ARG A 35 -22.67 -1.62 -3.99
N THR A 36 -22.73 -1.04 -2.80
CA THR A 36 -21.86 0.08 -2.38
C THR A 36 -21.71 0.11 -0.86
N HIS A 37 -20.57 0.59 -0.37
CA HIS A 37 -20.33 0.78 1.06
C HIS A 37 -20.28 2.29 1.38
N PRO A 38 -21.11 2.83 2.30
CA PRO A 38 -21.30 4.28 2.44
C PRO A 38 -20.05 5.08 2.87
N TYR A 39 -19.02 4.45 3.44
CA TYR A 39 -17.86 5.16 4.03
C TYR A 39 -16.51 4.77 3.41
N TRP A 40 -16.53 4.13 2.24
CA TRP A 40 -15.34 3.59 1.57
C TRP A 40 -14.27 4.63 1.24
N ASN A 41 -14.64 5.91 1.15
CA ASN A 41 -13.76 7.03 0.78
C ASN A 41 -13.23 7.84 1.97
N THR A 42 -13.41 7.37 3.20
CA THR A 42 -13.01 8.06 4.44
C THR A 42 -11.64 7.57 4.94
N LEU A 43 -10.85 8.46 5.56
CA LEU A 43 -9.55 8.06 6.12
C LEU A 43 -9.72 7.07 7.29
N GLU A 44 -10.78 7.20 8.09
CA GLU A 44 -11.10 6.30 9.20
C GLU A 44 -11.33 4.87 8.73
N PHE A 45 -11.96 4.67 7.57
CA PHE A 45 -12.09 3.36 6.96
C PHE A 45 -10.72 2.74 6.64
N PHE A 46 -9.83 3.49 5.99
CA PHE A 46 -8.47 3.01 5.67
C PHE A 46 -7.64 2.72 6.92
N GLN A 47 -7.84 3.45 8.01
CA GLN A 47 -7.16 3.18 9.28
C GLN A 47 -7.56 1.85 9.93
N ARG A 48 -8.69 1.24 9.54
CA ARG A 48 -9.14 -0.07 10.04
C ARG A 48 -8.65 -1.24 9.17
N LEU A 49 -8.14 -0.98 7.98
CA LEU A 49 -7.65 -2.01 7.06
C LEU A 49 -6.33 -2.63 7.53
N THR A 50 -6.01 -3.86 7.11
CA THR A 50 -4.70 -4.47 7.39
C THR A 50 -3.59 -3.74 6.63
N ASN A 51 -2.34 -3.84 7.09
CA ASN A 51 -1.19 -3.26 6.36
C ASN A 51 -1.11 -3.83 4.94
N GLU A 52 -1.39 -5.12 4.77
CA GLU A 52 -1.42 -5.80 3.48
C GLU A 52 -2.44 -5.17 2.51
N ALA A 53 -3.66 -4.91 2.98
CA ALA A 53 -4.69 -4.24 2.19
C ALA A 53 -4.29 -2.80 1.82
N LEU A 54 -3.61 -2.08 2.72
CA LEU A 54 -3.09 -0.74 2.43
C LEU A 54 -1.98 -0.77 1.36
N PHE A 55 -1.08 -1.75 1.42
CA PHE A 55 -0.07 -1.94 0.38
C PHE A 55 -0.69 -2.32 -0.96
N PHE A 56 -1.69 -3.21 -0.94
CA PHE A 56 -2.44 -3.57 -2.14
C PHE A 56 -3.03 -2.32 -2.81
N VAL A 57 -3.77 -1.50 -2.06
CA VAL A 57 -4.33 -0.26 -2.61
C VAL A 57 -3.23 0.68 -3.11
N PHE A 58 -2.10 0.78 -2.39
CA PHE A 58 -1.00 1.67 -2.77
C PHE A 58 -0.35 1.30 -4.12
N TYR A 59 -0.13 0.01 -4.38
CA TYR A 59 0.54 -0.47 -5.60
C TYR A 59 -0.43 -0.71 -6.76
N TYR A 60 -1.65 -1.16 -6.49
CA TYR A 60 -2.61 -1.56 -7.55
C TYR A 60 -3.56 -0.45 -7.97
N MET A 61 -3.77 0.57 -7.12
CA MET A 61 -4.66 1.70 -7.41
C MET A 61 -3.88 3.02 -7.56
N GLU A 62 -2.74 2.97 -8.24
CA GLU A 62 -1.89 4.14 -8.50
C GLU A 62 -2.67 5.30 -9.17
N GLY A 63 -2.39 6.53 -8.74
CA GLY A 63 -3.02 7.73 -9.28
C GLY A 63 -4.45 7.98 -8.79
N THR A 64 -4.95 7.18 -7.85
CA THR A 64 -6.30 7.36 -7.29
C THR A 64 -6.28 8.01 -5.91
N ARG A 65 -7.41 8.61 -5.51
CA ARG A 65 -7.61 9.09 -4.13
C ARG A 65 -7.41 7.97 -3.08
N ALA A 66 -7.68 6.72 -3.44
CA ALA A 66 -7.49 5.56 -2.57
C ALA A 66 -6.00 5.34 -2.23
N GLN A 67 -5.08 5.51 -3.20
CA GLN A 67 -3.64 5.44 -2.96
C GLN A 67 -3.19 6.49 -1.94
N TYR A 68 -3.69 7.73 -2.05
CA TYR A 68 -3.38 8.80 -1.10
C TYR A 68 -3.88 8.47 0.32
N LEU A 69 -5.11 7.98 0.46
CA LEU A 69 -5.67 7.59 1.74
C LEU A 69 -4.90 6.41 2.35
N ALA A 70 -4.52 5.43 1.54
CA ALA A 70 -3.71 4.30 1.97
C ALA A 70 -2.32 4.75 2.46
N ALA A 71 -1.65 5.62 1.70
CA ALA A 71 -0.35 6.19 2.08
C ALA A 71 -0.43 6.99 3.40
N ARG A 72 -1.52 7.74 3.62
CA ARG A 72 -1.74 8.45 4.89
C ARG A 72 -1.94 7.49 6.07
N ALA A 73 -2.72 6.43 5.88
CA ALA A 73 -2.93 5.42 6.90
C ALA A 73 -1.61 4.69 7.24
N LEU A 74 -0.79 4.35 6.24
CA LEU A 74 0.55 3.76 6.43
C LEU A 74 1.50 4.69 7.18
N LYS A 75 1.56 5.98 6.82
CA LYS A 75 2.35 6.98 7.55
C LYS A 75 1.96 7.11 9.02
N LYS A 76 0.66 7.03 9.33
CA LYS A 76 0.14 7.05 10.70
C LYS A 76 0.56 5.81 11.51
N ARG A 77 0.88 4.70 10.83
CA ARG A 77 1.41 3.45 11.40
C ARG A 77 2.94 3.39 11.38
N SER A 78 3.61 4.54 11.27
CA SER A 78 5.07 4.66 11.26
C SER A 78 5.77 3.95 10.08
N TRP A 79 5.05 3.73 8.97
CA TRP A 79 5.67 3.29 7.73
C TRP A 79 6.25 4.48 6.95
N ARG A 80 7.44 4.30 6.39
CA ARG A 80 8.18 5.27 5.60
C ARG A 80 8.37 4.74 4.19
N PHE A 81 8.00 5.53 3.19
CA PHE A 81 8.16 5.16 1.79
C PHE A 81 9.53 5.60 1.26
N HIS A 82 10.23 4.69 0.58
CA HIS A 82 11.51 4.96 -0.07
C HIS A 82 11.30 5.06 -1.58
N THR A 83 11.53 6.26 -2.13
CA THR A 83 11.27 6.55 -3.56
C THR A 83 12.12 5.70 -4.50
N LYS A 84 13.42 5.51 -4.23
CA LYS A 84 14.32 4.71 -5.08
C LYS A 84 13.89 3.25 -5.26
N TYR A 85 13.41 2.63 -4.18
CA TYR A 85 13.08 1.20 -4.15
C TYR A 85 11.58 0.95 -4.31
N MET A 86 10.77 2.02 -4.32
CA MET A 86 9.31 1.95 -4.31
C MET A 86 8.79 1.01 -3.22
N MET A 87 9.35 1.10 -2.01
CA MET A 87 9.08 0.21 -0.89
C MET A 87 8.69 0.96 0.36
N TRP A 88 7.93 0.30 1.23
CA TRP A 88 7.60 0.79 2.56
C TRP A 88 8.44 0.07 3.61
N PHE A 89 8.97 0.86 4.54
CA PHE A 89 9.81 0.42 5.65
C PHE A 89 9.17 0.82 6.97
N GLN A 90 9.15 -0.08 7.93
CA GLN A 90 8.77 0.23 9.30
C GLN A 90 10.01 0.10 10.19
N ARG A 91 10.21 1.08 11.08
CA ARG A 91 11.20 0.94 12.16
C ARG A 91 10.64 -0.04 13.19
N HIS A 92 11.39 -1.07 13.52
CA HIS A 92 11.11 -1.89 14.70
C HIS A 92 11.73 -1.19 15.92
N GLU A 93 10.96 -1.01 17.00
CA GLU A 93 11.47 -0.70 18.35
C GLU A 93 11.24 -1.96 19.21
N GLU A 94 12.14 -2.50 20.04
CA GLU A 94 13.49 -2.13 20.49
C GLU A 94 14.52 -3.25 20.18
N PRO A 95 15.83 -2.92 20.08
CA PRO A 95 16.92 -3.90 20.13
C PRO A 95 17.04 -4.50 21.55
N LYS A 96 16.93 -5.82 21.68
CA LYS A 96 17.07 -6.57 22.95
C LYS A 96 18.50 -6.67 23.48
N THR A 97 19.49 -6.19 22.73
CA THR A 97 20.91 -6.19 23.12
C THR A 97 21.61 -4.99 22.49
N ILE A 98 21.91 -3.97 23.31
CA ILE A 98 22.91 -2.95 23.00
C ILE A 98 24.26 -3.48 23.50
N THR A 99 25.19 -3.68 22.59
CA THR A 99 26.62 -3.91 22.87
C THR A 99 27.40 -2.72 22.33
N ASP A 100 28.49 -2.33 23.00
CA ASP A 100 29.21 -1.06 22.82
C ASP A 100 29.70 -0.79 21.37
N GLU A 101 29.71 -1.83 20.53
CA GLU A 101 30.31 -1.85 19.19
C GLU A 101 29.29 -1.76 18.04
N TYR A 102 28.02 -2.10 18.24
CA TYR A 102 27.02 -2.13 17.16
C TYR A 102 25.58 -1.94 17.66
N GLU A 103 24.79 -1.18 16.88
CA GLU A 103 23.33 -1.13 17.04
C GLU A 103 22.69 -2.03 15.96
N GLN A 104 22.16 -3.19 16.38
CA GLN A 104 21.40 -4.06 15.50
C GLN A 104 19.97 -3.50 15.37
N VAL A 105 19.67 -2.83 14.25
CA VAL A 105 18.29 -2.39 13.98
C VAL A 105 17.62 -3.43 13.07
N SER A 106 16.55 -4.03 13.58
CA SER A 106 15.62 -4.83 12.79
C SER A 106 14.73 -3.92 11.96
N VAL A 107 14.75 -4.08 10.63
CA VAL A 107 13.89 -3.29 9.73
C VAL A 107 12.91 -4.24 9.04
N LEU A 108 11.61 -4.00 9.24
CA LEU A 108 10.56 -4.67 8.46
C LEU A 108 10.42 -3.91 7.14
N TYR A 109 10.53 -4.62 6.03
CA TYR A 109 10.31 -4.07 4.69
C TYR A 109 9.29 -4.91 3.93
N VAL A 110 8.48 -4.24 3.11
CA VAL A 110 7.53 -4.91 2.21
C VAL A 110 7.94 -4.65 0.78
N HIS A 111 8.33 -5.72 0.09
CA HIS A 111 8.73 -5.70 -1.31
C HIS A 111 7.48 -5.53 -2.21
N PRO A 112 7.55 -4.79 -3.34
CA PRO A 112 6.42 -4.62 -4.24
C PRO A 112 5.94 -5.92 -4.90
N LEU A 113 6.80 -6.95 -4.93
CA LEU A 113 6.42 -8.32 -5.32
C LEU A 113 5.60 -9.07 -4.26
N PHE A 114 5.27 -8.43 -3.13
CA PHE A 114 4.41 -8.98 -2.08
C PHE A 114 3.13 -9.61 -2.63
N CYS A 115 2.50 -8.99 -3.62
CA CYS A 115 1.23 -9.47 -4.16
C CYS A 115 1.38 -10.68 -5.12
N SER A 116 2.61 -11.11 -5.44
CA SER A 116 2.89 -12.37 -6.14
C SER A 116 3.06 -13.55 -5.18
N ILE A 117 3.12 -13.30 -3.86
CA ILE A 117 3.30 -14.33 -2.82
C ILE A 117 1.90 -14.83 -2.40
N PRO A 118 1.64 -16.15 -2.39
CA PRO A 118 0.35 -16.68 -1.97
C PRO A 118 0.02 -16.30 -0.53
N PHE A 119 -1.25 -15.97 -0.31
CA PHE A 119 -1.83 -15.54 0.97
C PHE A 119 -1.51 -16.57 2.07
N GLY A 120 -0.48 -16.32 2.89
CA GLY A 120 -0.01 -17.25 3.92
C GLY A 120 1.50 -17.29 4.16
N SER A 121 2.33 -16.76 3.25
CA SER A 121 3.76 -16.56 3.53
C SER A 121 4.02 -15.13 3.99
N SER A 122 4.67 -14.96 5.15
CA SER A 122 5.08 -13.65 5.66
C SER A 122 5.90 -12.91 4.61
N SER A 123 5.35 -11.81 4.10
CA SER A 123 5.98 -10.95 3.09
C SER A 123 6.91 -9.91 3.67
N ALA A 124 6.88 -9.77 4.99
CA ALA A 124 7.80 -8.96 5.73
C ALA A 124 9.11 -9.74 5.86
N GLY A 125 10.11 -9.33 5.06
CA GLY A 125 11.49 -9.73 5.28
C GLY A 125 12.05 -8.96 6.48
N HIS A 126 12.86 -9.63 7.28
CA HIS A 126 13.61 -9.00 8.36
C HIS A 126 15.00 -8.64 7.83
N LEU A 127 15.31 -7.35 7.71
CA LEU A 127 16.65 -6.91 7.34
C LEU A 127 17.39 -6.44 8.60
N HIS A 128 18.52 -7.07 8.90
CA HIS A 128 19.46 -6.59 9.91
C HIS A 128 20.38 -5.56 9.26
N LEU A 129 20.21 -4.27 9.57
CA LEU A 129 21.13 -3.23 9.14
C LEU A 129 22.08 -2.91 10.30
N LEU A 130 23.37 -3.20 10.13
CA LEU A 130 24.42 -2.72 11.03
C LEU A 130 24.67 -1.25 10.67
N ARG A 131 24.30 -0.32 11.56
CA ARG A 131 24.80 1.05 11.46
C ARG A 131 26.11 1.15 12.25
N PRO A 132 27.24 1.45 11.61
CA PRO A 132 28.41 1.94 12.33
C PRO A 132 27.99 3.24 13.04
N ARG A 133 28.26 3.36 14.34
CA ARG A 133 28.29 4.69 14.96
C ARG A 133 29.37 5.46 14.23
N ASP A 134 29.03 6.60 13.64
CA ASP A 134 30.02 7.56 13.18
C ASP A 134 31.01 7.79 14.33
N VAL A 135 32.25 7.35 14.12
CA VAL A 135 33.38 7.72 14.98
C VAL A 135 33.73 9.16 14.60
N ASP A 136 32.87 10.10 14.97
CA ASP A 136 33.26 11.49 15.13
C ASP A 136 34.01 11.54 16.48
N GLY A 137 35.33 11.68 16.55
CA GLY A 137 36.20 12.38 15.62
C GLY A 137 36.20 13.89 15.88
N LYS A 138 36.29 14.33 17.15
CA LYS A 138 36.80 15.64 17.62
C LYS A 138 37.05 15.55 19.13
N ALA A 139 38.30 15.62 19.60
CA ALA A 139 39.09 16.83 19.87
C ALA A 139 38.43 17.74 20.92
#